data_AF-L0G3I9-F1
#
_entry.id   AF-L0G3I9-F1
#
_cell.length_a   1.000
_cell.length_b   1.000
_cell.length_c   1.000
_cell.angle_alpha   90.00
_cell.angle_beta   90.00
_cell.angle_gamma   90.00
#
_symmetry.space_group_name_H-M   'P 1'
#
loop_
_entity.id
_entity.type
_entity.pdbx_description
1 polymer ?
#
loop_
_entity_poly.entity_id
_entity_poly.type
_entity_poly.pdbx_seq_one_letter_code
_entity_poly.pdbx_strand_id
1 'polypeptide(L)'
;MPANKKHLTTSKRQRFAKITAGFLGGYAVTVSLFMAIGFWVDHINVLMTLRFGGFMLWATLFLVAFLFRDGWKAWGVYLLCTLVFSGLIYIGKIYNPIV
;
A
#
# COMPACT_ATOMS: atom_id res chain seq x y z
N MET A 1 29.58 -7.81 16.73
CA MET A 1 28.92 -9.10 17.05
C MET A 1 28.13 -9.57 15.83
N PRO A 2 28.22 -10.86 15.41
CA PRO A 2 27.45 -11.35 14.27
C PRO A 2 25.97 -11.58 14.65
N ALA A 3 25.05 -11.13 13.79
CA ALA A 3 23.60 -11.25 14.02
C ALA A 3 23.12 -12.72 13.93
N ASN A 4 22.19 -13.11 14.80
CA ASN A 4 21.65 -14.46 14.85
C ASN A 4 20.81 -14.79 13.60
N LYS A 5 21.26 -15.78 12.82
CA LYS A 5 20.67 -16.15 11.51
C LYS A 5 19.23 -16.66 11.62
N LYS A 6 18.76 -17.06 12.81
CA LYS A 6 17.38 -17.55 13.04
C LYS A 6 16.29 -16.51 12.71
N HIS A 7 16.62 -15.22 12.79
CA HIS A 7 15.67 -14.12 12.55
C HIS A 7 15.81 -13.50 11.15
N LEU A 8 16.84 -13.87 10.40
CA LEU A 8 17.08 -13.36 9.05
C LEU A 8 16.33 -14.24 8.04
N THR A 9 15.52 -13.61 7.18
CA THR A 9 14.88 -14.32 6.07
C THR A 9 15.96 -14.82 5.10
N THR A 10 16.27 -16.12 5.15
CA THR A 10 17.34 -16.75 4.37
C THR A 10 16.94 -17.05 2.93
N SER A 11 15.65 -17.23 2.65
CA SER A 11 15.15 -17.51 1.31
C SER A 11 15.14 -16.25 0.44
N LYS A 12 15.88 -16.28 -0.68
CA LYS A 12 15.89 -15.20 -1.70
C LYS A 12 14.49 -14.87 -2.22
N ARG A 13 13.62 -15.88 -2.38
CA ARG A 13 12.23 -15.70 -2.86
C ARG A 13 11.38 -14.91 -1.87
N GLN A 14 11.51 -15.21 -0.58
CA GLN A 14 10.78 -14.50 0.48
C GLN A 14 11.25 -13.05 0.62
N ARG A 15 12.57 -12.83 0.50
CA ARG A 15 13.13 -11.47 0.52
C ARG A 15 12.65 -10.65 -0.68
N PHE A 16 12.64 -11.25 -1.88
CA PHE A 16 12.09 -10.61 -3.07
C PHE A 16 10.60 -10.27 -2.89
N ALA A 17 9.80 -11.22 -2.44
CA ALA A 17 8.37 -11.01 -2.20
C ALA A 17 8.09 -9.88 -1.20
N LYS A 18 8.87 -9.77 -0.12
CA LYS A 18 8.73 -8.67 0.87
C LYS A 18 9.10 -7.31 0.28
N ILE A 19 10.22 -7.23 -0.44
CA ILE A 19 10.66 -5.97 -1.07
C ILE A 19 9.64 -5.52 -2.11
N THR A 20 9.16 -6.42 -2.97
CA THR A 20 8.16 -6.07 -3.99
C THR A 20 6.80 -5.78 -3.39
N ALA A 21 6.37 -6.51 -2.36
CA ALA A 21 5.13 -6.21 -1.63
C ALA A 21 5.20 -4.82 -0.98
N GLY A 22 6.29 -4.50 -0.28
CA GLY A 22 6.47 -3.19 0.35
C GLY A 22 6.51 -2.06 -0.68
N PHE A 23 7.31 -2.22 -1.73
CA PHE A 23 7.51 -1.18 -2.73
C PHE A 23 6.28 -1.01 -3.62
N LEU A 24 5.94 -2.04 -4.40
CA LEU A 24 4.86 -1.98 -5.39
C LEU A 24 3.49 -2.11 -4.74
N GLY A 25 3.31 -3.09 -3.86
CA GLY A 25 2.03 -3.31 -3.20
C GLY A 25 1.67 -2.16 -2.25
N GLY A 26 2.62 -1.68 -1.44
CA GLY A 26 2.41 -0.53 -0.58
C GLY A 26 2.08 0.74 -1.36
N TYR A 27 2.71 0.94 -2.53
CA TYR A 27 2.44 2.08 -3.40
C TYR A 27 1.03 2.00 -3.98
N ALA A 28 0.64 0.82 -4.48
CA ALA A 28 -0.71 0.57 -5.01
C ALA A 28 -1.80 0.85 -3.96
N VAL A 29 -1.62 0.38 -2.72
CA VAL A 29 -2.53 0.65 -1.60
C VAL A 29 -2.60 2.15 -1.30
N THR A 30 -1.46 2.83 -1.24
CA THR A 30 -1.40 4.27 -0.96
C THR A 30 -2.14 5.07 -2.02
N VAL A 31 -1.84 4.86 -3.30
CA VAL A 31 -2.46 5.62 -4.40
C VAL A 31 -3.96 5.33 -4.46
N SER A 32 -4.37 4.07 -4.36
CA SER A 32 -5.79 3.71 -4.40
C SER A 32 -6.57 4.25 -3.20
N LEU A 33 -5.99 4.32 -2.00
CA LEU A 33 -6.60 4.97 -0.85
C LEU A 33 -6.85 6.46 -1.10
N PHE A 34 -5.83 7.22 -1.50
CA PHE A 34 -5.97 8.65 -1.71
C PHE A 34 -6.89 8.98 -2.89
N MET A 35 -6.85 8.18 -3.97
CA MET A 35 -7.83 8.31 -5.05
C MET A 35 -9.24 8.02 -4.57
N ALA A 36 -9.45 6.97 -3.78
CA ALA A 36 -10.76 6.70 -3.20
C ALA A 36 -11.23 7.91 -2.38
N ILE A 37 -10.43 8.43 -1.46
CA ILE A 37 -10.82 9.62 -0.68
C ILE A 37 -11.13 10.82 -1.59
N GLY A 38 -10.35 11.03 -2.66
CA GLY A 38 -10.56 12.14 -3.60
C GLY A 38 -11.85 12.08 -4.41
N PHE A 39 -12.50 10.92 -4.54
CA PHE A 39 -13.83 10.80 -5.16
C PHE A 39 -14.98 11.05 -4.18
N TRP A 40 -14.73 10.96 -2.87
CA TRP A 40 -15.76 11.11 -1.84
C TRP A 40 -15.64 12.42 -1.07
N VAL A 41 -14.49 13.09 -1.18
CA VAL A 41 -14.14 14.35 -0.52
C VAL A 41 -13.55 15.30 -1.56
N ASP A 42 -13.35 16.57 -1.20
CA ASP A 42 -12.68 17.57 -2.04
C ASP A 42 -11.32 17.06 -2.57
N HIS A 43 -11.25 16.84 -3.89
CA HIS A 43 -10.10 16.26 -4.54
C HIS A 43 -8.85 17.14 -4.47
N ILE A 44 -8.99 18.48 -4.45
CA ILE A 44 -7.87 19.42 -4.38
C ILE A 44 -7.14 19.25 -3.04
N ASN A 45 -7.90 19.26 -1.93
CA ASN A 45 -7.35 19.10 -0.59
C ASN A 45 -6.69 17.73 -0.40
N VAL A 46 -7.29 16.69 -0.97
CA VAL A 46 -6.75 15.33 -0.92
C VAL A 46 -5.44 15.22 -1.70
N LEU A 47 -5.33 15.83 -2.88
CA LEU A 47 -4.09 15.86 -3.67
C LEU A 47 -2.97 16.63 -2.97
N MET A 48 -3.29 17.74 -2.31
CA MET A 48 -2.31 18.47 -1.49
C MET A 48 -1.80 17.61 -0.33
N THR A 49 -2.71 16.87 0.32
CA THR A 49 -2.37 15.96 1.43
C THR A 49 -1.54 14.76 0.95
N LEU A 50 -1.88 14.18 -0.22
CA LEU A 50 -1.16 13.05 -0.82
C LEU A 50 0.33 13.36 -0.99
N ARG A 51 0.69 14.61 -1.30
CA ARG A 51 2.07 15.03 -1.52
C ARG A 51 2.98 14.74 -0.32
N PHE A 52 2.47 14.88 0.90
CA PHE A 52 3.23 14.64 2.13
C PHE A 52 2.77 13.35 2.83
N GLY A 53 1.46 13.19 3.03
CA GLY A 53 0.87 12.03 3.69
C GLY A 53 1.00 10.74 2.90
N GLY A 54 0.98 10.81 1.57
CA GLY A 54 1.16 9.64 0.70
C GLY A 54 2.53 9.02 0.88
N PHE A 55 3.59 9.82 0.91
CA PHE A 55 4.94 9.31 1.14
C PHE A 55 5.09 8.67 2.52
N MET A 56 4.56 9.30 3.58
CA MET A 56 4.62 8.75 4.94
C MET A 56 3.86 7.42 5.07
N LEU A 57 2.67 7.34 4.47
CA LEU A 57 1.87 6.12 4.45
C LEU A 57 2.59 5.02 3.67
N TRP A 58 3.13 5.35 2.49
CA TRP A 58 3.85 4.40 1.66
C TRP A 58 5.09 3.84 2.35
N ALA A 59 5.90 4.71 2.97
CA ALA A 59 7.07 4.29 3.74
C ALA A 59 6.68 3.37 4.92
N THR A 60 5.58 3.68 5.60
CA THR A 60 5.06 2.85 6.69
C THR A 60 4.62 1.48 6.18
N LEU A 61 3.84 1.42 5.10
CA LEU A 61 3.44 0.16 4.46
C LEU A 61 4.64 -0.62 3.92
N PHE A 62 5.67 0.06 3.44
CA PHE A 62 6.91 -0.59 3.03
C PHE A 62 7.54 -1.35 4.22
N LEU A 63 7.63 -0.72 5.39
CA LEU A 63 8.16 -1.36 6.61
C LEU A 63 7.24 -2.49 7.11
N VAL A 64 5.93 -2.30 7.05
CA VAL A 64 4.94 -3.31 7.47
C VAL A 64 5.08 -4.60 6.65
N ALA A 65 5.46 -4.52 5.37
CA ALA A 65 5.70 -5.72 4.55
C ALA A 65 6.80 -6.63 5.11
N PHE A 66 7.77 -6.09 5.85
CA PHE A 66 8.84 -6.87 6.48
C PHE A 66 8.42 -7.53 7.79
N LEU A 67 7.37 -7.02 8.44
CA LEU A 67 6.79 -7.58 9.66
C LEU A 67 6.11 -8.93 9.42
N PHE A 68 5.65 -9.19 8.19
CA PHE A 68 5.07 -10.48 7.82
C PHE A 68 6.11 -11.60 7.83
N ARG A 69 5.74 -12.78 8.34
CA ARG A 69 6.60 -13.97 8.26
C ARG A 69 6.77 -14.46 6.81
N ASP A 70 5.71 -14.33 6.00
CA ASP A 70 5.67 -14.65 4.56
C ASP A 70 5.42 -13.40 3.72
N GLY A 71 6.29 -13.11 2.75
CA GLY A 71 6.13 -11.97 1.83
C GLY A 71 4.90 -12.11 0.91
N TRP A 72 4.50 -13.34 0.60
CA TRP A 72 3.27 -13.59 -0.17
C TRP A 72 2.00 -13.23 0.59
N LYS A 73 2.01 -13.36 1.93
CA LYS A 73 0.87 -12.92 2.76
C LYS A 73 0.75 -11.39 2.76
N ALA A 74 1.88 -10.68 2.80
CA ALA A 74 1.88 -9.22 2.64
C ALA A 74 1.27 -8.80 1.29
N TRP A 75 1.65 -9.47 0.21
CA TRP A 75 1.06 -9.26 -1.12
C TRP A 75 -0.45 -9.50 -1.14
N GLY A 76 -0.92 -10.59 -0.55
CA GLY A 76 -2.35 -10.90 -0.48
C GLY A 76 -3.15 -9.82 0.25
N VAL A 77 -2.64 -9.33 1.38
CA VAL A 77 -3.29 -8.24 2.13
C VAL A 77 -3.30 -6.95 1.31
N TYR A 78 -2.18 -6.59 0.67
CA TYR A 78 -2.10 -5.33 -0.09
C TYR A 78 -2.97 -5.35 -1.34
N LEU A 79 -3.06 -6.48 -2.04
CA LEU A 79 -3.99 -6.65 -3.15
C LEU A 79 -5.44 -6.55 -2.70
N LEU A 80 -5.79 -7.18 -1.58
CA LEU A 80 -7.15 -7.11 -1.03
C LEU A 80 -7.51 -5.66 -0.70
N CYS A 81 -6.65 -4.94 0.01
CA CYS A 81 -6.87 -3.51 0.30
C CYS A 81 -7.03 -2.68 -0.98
N THR A 82 -6.16 -2.89 -1.96
CA THR A 82 -6.22 -2.19 -3.25
C THR A 82 -7.53 -2.49 -3.98
N LEU A 83 -8.02 -3.73 -3.95
CA LEU A 83 -9.28 -4.13 -4.58
C LEU A 83 -10.47 -3.46 -3.89
N VAL A 84 -10.48 -3.42 -2.55
CA VAL A 84 -11.52 -2.69 -1.78
C VAL A 84 -11.54 -1.22 -2.15
N PHE A 85 -10.38 -0.54 -2.20
CA PHE A 85 -10.31 0.87 -2.60
C PHE A 85 -10.69 1.10 -4.06
N SER A 86 -10.35 0.17 -4.96
CA SER A 86 -10.81 0.19 -6.35
C SER A 86 -12.34 0.14 -6.45
N GLY A 87 -12.99 -0.70 -5.64
CA GLY A 87 -14.45 -0.73 -5.53
C GLY A 87 -15.03 0.62 -5.07
N LEU A 88 -14.42 1.24 -4.05
CA LEU A 88 -14.83 2.58 -3.58
C LEU A 88 -14.63 3.67 -4.63
N ILE A 89 -13.56 3.60 -5.43
CA ILE A 89 -13.33 4.51 -6.56
C ILE A 89 -14.43 4.33 -7.61
N TYR A 90 -14.74 3.08 -7.98
CA TYR A 90 -15.77 2.80 -8.97
C TYR A 90 -17.13 3.35 -8.54
N ILE A 91 -17.52 3.11 -7.29
CA ILE A 91 -18.76 3.63 -6.70
C ILE A 91 -18.72 5.17 -6.64
N GLY A 92 -17.63 5.75 -6.13
CA GLY A 92 -17.46 7.20 -6.01
C GLY A 92 -17.55 7.91 -7.35
N LYS A 93 -16.96 7.33 -8.41
CA LYS A 93 -17.04 7.88 -9.77
C LYS A 93 -18.48 7.94 -10.31
N ILE A 94 -19.34 7.00 -9.93
CA ILE A 94 -20.75 6.98 -10.37
C ILE A 94 -21.55 8.08 -9.68
N TYR A 95 -21.36 8.27 -8.38
CA TYR A 95 -22.15 9.23 -7.59
C TYR A 95 -21.59 10.65 -7.60
N ASN A 96 -20.26 10.80 -7.65
CA ASN A 96 -19.55 12.07 -7.59
C ASN A 96 -18.52 12.14 -8.72
N PRO A 97 -18.96 12.25 -9.99
CA PRO A 97 -18.02 12.44 -11.10
C PRO A 97 -17.26 13.75 -10.88
N ILE A 98 -15.92 13.66 -10.85
CA ILE A 98 -15.05 14.84 -10.82
C ILE A 98 -15.14 15.47 -12.21
N VAL A 99 -15.72 16.68 -12.29
CA VAL A 99 -15.88 17.49 -13.51
C VAL A 99 -14.74 18.51 -13.59
#